data_AF-A0A292SHZ8-F1
#
_entry.id   AF-A0A292SHZ8-F1
#
_cell.length_a   1.000
_cell.length_b   1.000
_cell.length_c   1.000
_cell.angle_alpha   90.00
_cell.angle_beta   90.00
_cell.angle_gamma   90.00
#
_symmetry.space_group_name_H-M   'P 1'
#
loop_
_entity.id
_entity.type
_entity.pdbx_description
1 polymer ?
#
loop_
_entity_poly.entity_id
_entity_poly.type
_entity_poly.pdbx_seq_one_letter_code
_entity_poly.pdbx_strand_id
1 'polypeptide(L)'
;MKIFETLKSDGNRAVKLFGIKVYSEITERIINKSSLKTKRSQLFLGGLIKVSKTNACFGYNTEKQIKVLGITLYKKIEQGDVKIKYFCGRIVKQNSSKEDFIKKCFKYFDNKYDDIYILNANSGEIYLFLTYLLDGYLKKNGSKAPLLVATKKYHLEIIKMLCPEIPFIYIDKKNINLTENKYIINNFRFFIIFCDLYFRKVEFDIKNNPLGKCHYFNSIKDYIDIPEIDINKRMASVPSGSEKSMIEKVSSTGLNLNNFVLIAPEAQSCELLPNQFLIDLVDGYHKAGVDVFVNLVGDNYDLSRVEFKNCFLTYSEVFALAQRAKKIISLRSGLTEFLLQTNVPIDILYTKFRVRPVFKDMDSERVMSAFGIEKIPYINEKNFREFNFEQCDSSELISELLNVSRGKDIAAS
;
A
#
# COMPACT_ATOMS: atom_id res chain seq x y z
N MET A 1 -32.60 38.51 -13.31
CA MET A 1 -31.22 38.45 -12.77
C MET A 1 -31.10 37.25 -11.84
N LYS A 2 -30.20 36.30 -12.10
CA LYS A 2 -30.05 35.13 -11.21
C LYS A 2 -29.48 35.58 -9.86
N ILE A 3 -30.19 35.30 -8.78
CA ILE A 3 -29.79 35.65 -7.41
C ILE A 3 -28.53 34.89 -6.99
N PHE A 4 -28.42 33.64 -7.44
CA PHE A 4 -27.30 32.76 -7.14
C PHE A 4 -26.86 32.00 -8.39
N GLU A 5 -25.55 31.93 -8.62
CA GLU A 5 -24.96 31.20 -9.74
C GLU A 5 -23.69 30.48 -9.28
N THR A 6 -23.56 29.20 -9.63
CA THR A 6 -22.32 28.43 -9.46
C THR A 6 -21.77 28.07 -10.83
N LEU A 7 -20.50 28.42 -11.08
CA LEU A 7 -19.75 28.08 -12.27
C LEU A 7 -18.66 27.07 -11.87
N LYS A 8 -18.55 25.96 -12.58
CA LYS A 8 -17.56 24.92 -12.31
C LYS A 8 -16.96 24.45 -13.63
N SER A 9 -15.63 24.46 -13.70
CA SER A 9 -14.85 23.82 -14.76
C SER A 9 -13.63 23.15 -14.14
N ASP A 10 -12.87 22.39 -14.92
CA ASP A 10 -11.75 21.63 -14.37
C ASP A 10 -10.72 22.53 -13.67
N GLY A 11 -10.56 22.31 -12.36
CA GLY A 11 -9.66 23.10 -11.51
C GLY A 11 -10.18 24.49 -11.12
N ASN A 12 -11.34 24.92 -11.62
CA ASN A 12 -11.90 26.26 -11.38
C ASN A 12 -13.33 26.19 -10.83
N ARG A 13 -13.60 27.02 -9.82
CA ARG A 13 -14.95 27.19 -9.27
C ARG A 13 -15.20 28.66 -9.03
N ALA A 14 -16.40 29.14 -9.34
CA ALA A 14 -16.84 30.47 -8.93
C ALA A 14 -18.28 30.43 -8.44
N VAL A 15 -18.56 31.25 -7.43
CA VAL A 15 -19.92 31.46 -6.92
C VAL A 15 -20.22 32.95 -7.01
N LYS A 16 -21.37 33.28 -7.58
CA LYS A 16 -21.87 34.65 -7.65
C LYS A 16 -23.17 34.78 -6.87
N LEU A 17 -23.31 35.92 -6.19
CA LEU A 17 -24.53 36.37 -5.55
C LEU A 17 -24.90 37.71 -6.18
N PHE A 18 -26.11 37.86 -6.71
CA PHE A 18 -26.54 39.07 -7.43
C PHE A 18 -25.54 39.50 -8.52
N GLY A 19 -25.00 38.53 -9.28
CA GLY A 19 -23.99 38.79 -10.33
C GLY A 19 -22.59 39.13 -9.81
N ILE A 20 -22.40 39.37 -8.51
CA ILE A 20 -21.11 39.67 -7.89
C ILE A 20 -20.42 38.37 -7.48
N LYS A 21 -19.15 38.22 -7.87
CA LYS A 21 -18.33 37.05 -7.52
C LYS A 21 -17.96 37.09 -6.03
N VAL A 22 -18.66 36.29 -5.22
CA VAL A 22 -18.43 36.17 -3.78
C VAL A 22 -17.39 35.10 -3.43
N TYR A 23 -17.13 34.16 -4.34
CA TYR A 23 -16.04 33.20 -4.21
C TYR A 23 -15.49 32.81 -5.57
N SER A 24 -14.18 32.62 -5.64
CA SER A 24 -13.56 31.88 -6.74
C SER A 24 -12.36 31.08 -6.29
N GLU A 25 -12.16 29.95 -6.93
CA GLU A 25 -11.02 29.07 -6.77
C GLU A 25 -10.41 28.77 -8.12
N ILE A 26 -9.08 28.81 -8.15
CA ILE A 26 -8.24 28.41 -9.27
C ILE A 26 -7.21 27.43 -8.73
N THR A 27 -7.10 26.27 -9.36
CA THR A 27 -6.08 25.27 -9.06
C THR A 27 -5.22 25.02 -10.30
N GLU A 28 -3.96 25.42 -10.23
CA GLU A 28 -2.94 25.13 -11.23
C GLU A 28 -2.19 23.87 -10.84
N ARG A 29 -1.96 22.98 -11.81
CA ARG A 29 -1.09 21.82 -11.68
C ARG A 29 0.07 21.98 -12.65
N ILE A 30 1.28 21.98 -12.11
CA ILE A 30 2.52 22.08 -12.87
C ILE A 30 3.24 20.75 -12.69
N ILE A 31 3.41 20.04 -13.80
CA ILE A 31 4.10 18.76 -13.85
C ILE A 31 5.50 19.02 -14.44
N ASN A 32 6.52 18.75 -13.64
CA ASN A 32 7.90 18.69 -14.10
C ASN A 32 8.32 17.21 -14.20
N LYS A 33 9.34 16.88 -14.99
CA LYS A 33 9.80 15.51 -15.28
C LYS A 33 9.90 14.59 -14.04
N SER A 34 10.19 15.14 -12.85
CA SER A 34 10.37 14.39 -11.61
C SER A 34 9.57 14.92 -10.41
N SER A 35 8.66 15.88 -10.60
CA SER A 35 7.90 16.44 -9.48
C SER A 35 6.56 17.05 -9.88
N LEU A 36 5.59 16.93 -8.97
CA LEU A 36 4.30 17.61 -9.07
C LEU A 36 4.28 18.83 -8.14
N LYS A 37 3.93 19.99 -8.72
CA LYS A 37 3.59 21.21 -7.98
C LYS A 37 2.14 21.58 -8.22
N THR A 38 1.40 21.85 -7.15
CA THR A 38 0.02 22.33 -7.22
C THR A 38 -0.06 23.68 -6.54
N LYS A 39 -0.72 24.65 -7.18
CA LYS A 39 -1.01 25.96 -6.59
C LYS A 39 -2.51 26.14 -6.60
N ARG A 40 -3.10 26.40 -5.44
CA ARG A 40 -4.51 26.74 -5.29
C ARG A 40 -4.62 28.16 -4.79
N SER A 41 -5.43 28.98 -5.44
CA SER A 41 -5.78 30.32 -5.01
C SER A 41 -7.30 30.42 -4.86
N GLN A 42 -7.76 30.79 -3.67
CA GLN A 42 -9.16 31.01 -3.34
C GLN A 42 -9.36 32.48 -2.96
N LEU A 43 -10.35 33.13 -3.54
CA LEU A 43 -10.77 34.49 -3.25
C LEU A 43 -12.18 34.43 -2.66
N PHE A 44 -12.42 35.20 -1.60
CA PHE A 44 -13.72 35.33 -0.95
C PHE A 44 -14.11 36.80 -0.87
N LEU A 45 -15.43 37.07 -0.90
CA LEU A 45 -16.02 38.40 -0.76
C LEU A 45 -15.40 39.42 -1.72
N GLY A 46 -15.39 39.14 -3.03
CA GLY A 46 -14.78 40.04 -4.02
C GLY A 46 -13.25 40.16 -3.94
N GLY A 47 -12.57 39.30 -3.16
CA GLY A 47 -11.11 39.30 -3.00
C GLY A 47 -10.61 39.93 -1.70
N LEU A 48 -11.51 40.39 -0.82
CA LEU A 48 -11.15 40.90 0.52
C LEU A 48 -10.35 39.87 1.33
N ILE A 49 -10.67 38.58 1.16
CA ILE A 49 -9.92 37.47 1.75
C ILE A 49 -9.35 36.61 0.61
N LYS A 50 -8.04 36.41 0.64
CA LYS A 50 -7.32 35.52 -0.30
C LYS A 50 -6.64 34.40 0.46
N VAL A 51 -6.91 33.16 0.08
CA VAL A 51 -6.22 31.98 0.59
C VAL A 51 -5.41 31.38 -0.56
N SER A 52 -4.09 31.30 -0.41
CA SER A 52 -3.24 30.55 -1.34
C SER A 52 -2.68 29.31 -0.64
N LYS A 53 -2.56 28.22 -1.40
CA LYS A 53 -1.89 26.99 -0.96
C LYS A 53 -1.03 26.47 -2.10
N THR A 54 0.27 26.33 -1.85
CA THR A 54 1.22 25.70 -2.76
C THR A 54 1.66 24.38 -2.15
N ASN A 55 1.54 23.28 -2.88
CA ASN A 55 2.21 22.02 -2.55
C ASN A 55 3.25 21.75 -3.63
N ALA A 56 4.50 21.62 -3.26
CA ALA A 56 5.60 21.25 -4.13
C ALA A 56 6.20 19.91 -3.70
N CYS A 57 6.94 19.26 -4.61
CA CYS A 57 7.59 17.96 -4.39
C CYS A 57 6.60 16.95 -3.81
N PHE A 58 5.46 16.77 -4.49
CA PHE A 58 4.39 15.85 -4.07
C PHE A 58 3.78 16.14 -2.68
N GLY A 59 3.94 17.36 -2.16
CA GLY A 59 3.41 17.79 -0.86
C GLY A 59 4.45 17.81 0.25
N TYR A 60 5.69 17.42 -0.02
CA TYR A 60 6.82 17.53 0.91
C TYR A 60 7.04 18.98 1.37
N ASN A 61 6.85 19.93 0.45
CA ASN A 61 6.90 21.35 0.71
C ASN A 61 5.50 21.94 0.56
N THR A 62 4.88 22.33 1.66
CA THR A 62 3.55 22.94 1.66
C THR A 62 3.61 24.35 2.23
N GLU A 63 3.15 25.32 1.47
CA GLU A 63 2.95 26.69 1.92
C GLU A 63 1.47 27.05 1.84
N LYS A 64 0.90 27.56 2.92
CA LYS A 64 -0.45 28.12 2.95
C LYS A 64 -0.40 29.54 3.47
N GLN A 65 -1.06 30.46 2.79
CA GLN A 65 -1.14 31.87 3.19
C GLN A 65 -2.60 32.32 3.18
N ILE A 66 -2.97 33.15 4.16
CA ILE A 66 -4.26 33.83 4.22
C ILE A 66 -3.96 35.33 4.29
N LYS A 67 -4.48 36.07 3.31
CA LYS A 67 -4.42 37.53 3.25
C LYS A 67 -5.80 38.11 3.46
N VAL A 68 -5.89 39.18 4.25
CA VAL A 68 -7.09 39.99 4.45
C VAL A 68 -6.73 41.42 4.07
N LEU A 69 -7.49 42.03 3.15
CA LEU A 69 -7.20 43.38 2.62
C LEU A 69 -5.75 43.53 2.12
N GLY A 70 -5.22 42.47 1.49
CA GLY A 70 -3.83 42.43 1.01
C GLY A 70 -2.76 42.12 2.07
N ILE A 71 -3.08 42.26 3.35
CA ILE A 71 -2.16 42.01 4.47
C ILE A 71 -2.12 40.51 4.81
N THR A 72 -0.93 39.95 4.98
CA THR A 72 -0.78 38.53 5.37
C THR A 72 -1.09 38.35 6.85
N LEU A 73 -2.30 37.86 7.15
CA LEU A 73 -2.72 37.58 8.51
C LEU A 73 -2.14 36.26 9.01
N TYR A 74 -2.12 35.23 8.16
CA TYR A 74 -1.63 33.91 8.53
C TYR A 74 -0.76 33.31 7.43
N LYS A 75 0.34 32.66 7.83
CA LYS A 75 1.18 31.87 6.94
C LYS A 75 1.56 30.56 7.63
N LYS A 76 1.52 29.45 6.91
CA LYS A 76 2.00 28.14 7.36
C LYS A 76 2.98 27.62 6.33
N ILE A 77 4.16 27.23 6.78
CA ILE A 77 5.19 26.57 5.96
C ILE A 77 5.43 25.19 6.58
N GLU A 78 5.34 24.16 5.76
CA GLU A 78 5.75 22.79 6.10
C GLU A 78 6.83 22.40 5.11
N GLN A 79 8.01 22.05 5.62
CA GLN A 79 9.15 21.61 4.84
C GLN A 79 9.75 20.40 5.55
N GLY A 80 9.50 19.21 5.00
CA GLY A 80 9.85 17.95 5.65
C GLY A 80 9.27 17.86 7.06
N ASP A 81 10.16 17.70 8.04
CA ASP A 81 9.78 17.53 9.45
C ASP A 81 9.49 18.82 10.19
N VAL A 82 9.71 19.98 9.59
CA VAL A 82 9.54 21.27 10.26
C VAL A 82 8.24 21.93 9.79
N LYS A 83 7.44 22.36 10.77
CA LYS A 83 6.17 23.07 10.54
C LYS A 83 6.18 24.38 11.30
N ILE A 84 6.15 25.49 10.56
CA ILE A 84 6.17 26.84 11.12
C ILE A 84 4.86 27.54 10.78
N LYS A 85 4.25 28.16 11.79
CA LYS A 85 3.07 29.01 11.66
C LYS A 85 3.42 30.44 12.04
N TYR A 86 2.96 31.36 11.21
CA TYR A 86 3.10 32.80 11.41
C TYR A 86 1.72 33.43 11.52
N PHE A 87 1.61 34.43 12.39
CA PHE A 87 0.46 35.33 12.47
C PHE A 87 0.98 36.77 12.39
N CYS A 88 0.46 37.57 11.47
CA CYS A 88 0.93 38.93 11.19
C CYS A 88 2.46 39.03 11.06
N GLY A 89 3.08 38.07 10.38
CA GLY A 89 4.54 38.02 10.17
C GLY A 89 5.37 37.47 11.34
N ARG A 90 4.81 37.28 12.53
CA ARG A 90 5.51 36.73 13.70
C ARG A 90 5.31 35.22 13.80
N ILE A 91 6.36 34.48 14.18
CA ILE A 91 6.25 33.05 14.45
C ILE A 91 5.38 32.87 15.71
N VAL A 92 4.29 32.12 15.57
CA VAL A 92 3.40 31.78 16.70
C VAL A 92 3.53 30.32 17.13
N LYS A 93 4.04 29.46 16.25
CA LYS A 93 4.27 28.05 16.56
C LYS A 93 5.29 27.45 15.61
N GLN A 94 6.21 26.67 16.16
CA GLN A 94 7.15 25.85 15.43
C GLN A 94 7.14 24.45 16.03
N ASN A 95 6.97 23.44 15.17
CA ASN A 95 7.00 22.04 15.56
C ASN A 95 8.03 21.30 14.69
N SER A 96 8.74 20.36 15.31
CA SER A 96 9.66 19.44 14.64
C SER A 96 9.19 18.02 14.85
N SER A 97 8.84 17.31 13.77
CA SER A 97 8.52 15.89 13.85
C SER A 97 9.69 15.07 14.39
N LYS A 98 10.93 15.49 14.09
CA LYS A 98 12.15 14.86 14.59
C LYS A 98 12.23 14.93 16.12
N GLU A 99 11.96 16.09 16.71
CA GLU A 99 11.95 16.26 18.17
C GLU A 99 10.80 15.49 18.83
N ASP A 100 9.61 15.52 18.22
CA ASP A 100 8.46 14.75 18.68
C ASP A 100 8.75 13.24 18.67
N PHE A 101 9.40 12.74 17.62
CA PHE A 101 9.84 11.35 17.50
C PHE A 101 10.85 11.00 18.60
N ILE A 102 11.85 11.86 18.85
CA ILE A 102 12.83 11.65 19.92
C ILE A 102 12.11 11.48 21.26
N LYS A 103 11.25 12.44 21.61
CA LYS A 103 10.53 12.44 22.89
C LYS A 103 9.66 11.20 23.10
N LYS A 104 9.01 10.70 22.04
CA LYS A 104 8.05 9.59 22.15
C LYS A 104 8.69 8.21 22.04
N CYS A 105 9.71 8.07 21.20
CA CYS A 105 10.19 6.77 20.74
C CYS A 105 11.57 6.39 21.26
N PHE A 106 12.40 7.32 21.73
CA PHE A 106 13.79 6.99 22.08
C PHE A 106 13.93 5.99 23.23
N LYS A 107 12.95 5.94 24.12
CA LYS A 107 12.88 4.95 25.21
C LYS A 107 12.88 3.48 24.76
N TYR A 108 12.62 3.22 23.48
CA TYR A 108 12.59 1.86 22.91
C TYR A 108 13.92 1.45 22.26
N PHE A 109 14.89 2.36 22.17
CA PHE A 109 16.16 2.11 21.51
C PHE A 109 17.29 2.05 22.54
N ASP A 110 18.12 1.03 22.38
CA ASP A 110 19.28 0.74 23.22
C ASP A 110 20.55 0.89 22.36
N ASN A 111 21.64 1.36 22.97
CA ASN A 111 22.93 1.60 22.31
C ASN A 111 23.59 0.33 21.76
N LYS A 112 23.04 -0.86 22.06
CA LYS A 112 23.45 -2.11 21.42
C LYS A 112 23.12 -2.18 19.92
N TYR A 113 22.22 -1.32 19.43
CA TYR A 113 21.85 -1.25 18.01
C TYR A 113 22.58 -0.11 17.30
N ASP A 114 22.96 -0.30 16.04
CA ASP A 114 23.58 0.74 15.21
C ASP A 114 22.57 1.36 14.22
N ASP A 115 21.84 0.50 13.50
CA ASP A 115 20.88 0.88 12.48
C ASP A 115 19.45 0.44 12.82
N ILE A 116 18.50 1.36 12.66
CA ILE A 116 17.10 1.15 13.00
C ILE A 116 16.25 1.27 11.73
N TYR A 117 15.65 0.18 11.29
CA TYR A 117 14.84 0.07 10.08
C TYR A 117 13.36 0.12 10.42
N ILE A 118 12.71 1.25 10.15
CA ILE A 118 11.30 1.48 10.49
C ILE A 118 10.42 1.12 9.30
N LEU A 119 9.64 0.05 9.44
CA LEU A 119 8.75 -0.48 8.39
C LEU A 119 7.51 0.42 8.25
N ASN A 120 7.52 1.38 7.32
CA ASN A 120 6.50 2.44 7.22
C ASN A 120 5.46 2.23 6.08
N ALA A 121 5.49 1.09 5.40
CA ALA A 121 4.61 0.79 4.27
C ALA A 121 3.44 -0.16 4.61
N ASN A 122 2.71 -0.59 3.58
CA ASN A 122 1.72 -1.66 3.66
C ASN A 122 2.39 -3.03 3.48
N SER A 123 1.61 -4.10 3.65
CA SER A 123 2.17 -5.46 3.70
C SER A 123 2.96 -5.84 2.45
N GLY A 124 2.55 -5.38 1.27
CA GLY A 124 3.21 -5.76 0.01
C GLY A 124 4.62 -5.21 -0.08
N GLU A 125 4.80 -3.89 0.02
CA GLU A 125 6.15 -3.30 -0.06
C GLU A 125 7.03 -3.75 1.10
N ILE A 126 6.47 -3.92 2.31
CA ILE A 126 7.23 -4.48 3.44
C ILE A 126 7.64 -5.92 3.17
N TYR A 127 6.74 -6.76 2.64
CA TYR A 127 7.05 -8.12 2.26
C TYR A 127 8.17 -8.16 1.21
N LEU A 128 8.09 -7.35 0.15
CA LEU A 128 9.10 -7.33 -0.90
C LEU A 128 10.45 -6.84 -0.38
N PHE A 129 10.45 -5.80 0.45
CA PHE A 129 11.68 -5.31 1.07
C PHE A 129 12.32 -6.39 1.95
N LEU A 130 11.55 -6.98 2.86
CA LEU A 130 12.06 -8.01 3.78
C LEU A 130 12.46 -9.28 3.06
N THR A 131 11.76 -9.66 1.99
CA THR A 131 12.03 -10.89 1.23
C THR A 131 13.23 -10.75 0.32
N TYR A 132 13.31 -9.65 -0.44
CA TYR A 132 14.21 -9.53 -1.58
C TYR A 132 15.41 -8.62 -1.38
N LEU A 133 15.27 -7.61 -0.51
CA LEU A 133 16.16 -6.43 -0.53
C LEU A 133 16.81 -6.13 0.82
N LEU A 134 16.30 -6.68 1.92
CA LEU A 134 16.80 -6.41 3.25
C LEU A 134 18.29 -6.73 3.37
N ASP A 135 18.73 -7.90 2.94
CA ASP A 135 20.13 -8.34 3.08
C ASP A 135 21.09 -7.45 2.31
N GLY A 136 20.76 -7.15 1.05
CA GLY A 136 21.50 -6.19 0.25
C GLY A 136 21.54 -4.80 0.90
N TYR A 137 20.43 -4.37 1.51
CA TYR A 137 20.33 -3.08 2.17
C TYR A 137 21.11 -3.00 3.49
N LEU A 138 21.12 -4.07 4.29
CA LEU A 138 21.96 -4.18 5.49
C LEU A 138 23.44 -4.16 5.11
N LYS A 139 23.83 -4.96 4.11
CA LYS A 139 25.21 -5.02 3.58
C LYS A 139 25.67 -3.65 3.08
N LYS A 140 24.87 -2.99 2.24
CA LYS A 140 25.15 -1.65 1.69
C LYS A 140 25.38 -0.61 2.79
N ASN A 141 24.59 -0.67 3.85
CA ASN A 141 24.70 0.29 4.95
C ASN A 141 25.82 -0.07 5.95
N GLY A 142 26.41 -1.28 5.85
CA GLY A 142 27.41 -1.77 6.78
C GLY A 142 26.84 -2.05 8.17
N SER A 143 25.56 -2.45 8.24
CA SER A 143 24.83 -2.68 9.48
C SER A 143 25.36 -3.91 10.21
N LYS A 144 25.73 -3.75 11.48
CA LYS A 144 26.29 -4.82 12.32
C LYS A 144 25.29 -5.31 13.36
N ALA A 145 24.45 -4.43 13.90
CA ALA A 145 23.46 -4.73 14.92
C ALA A 145 22.10 -4.10 14.58
N PRO A 146 21.47 -4.52 13.47
CA PRO A 146 20.23 -3.92 13.01
C PRO A 146 19.06 -4.21 13.94
N LEU A 147 18.14 -3.24 14.03
CA LEU A 147 16.84 -3.38 14.68
C LEU A 147 15.72 -3.10 13.67
N LEU A 148 14.75 -4.01 13.57
CA LEU A 148 13.53 -3.77 12.80
C LEU A 148 12.44 -3.16 13.70
N VAL A 149 11.77 -2.12 13.23
CA VAL A 149 10.63 -1.51 13.91
C VAL A 149 9.36 -1.75 13.11
N ALA A 150 8.52 -2.65 13.61
CA ALA A 150 7.17 -2.87 13.12
C ALA A 150 6.28 -1.70 13.50
N THR A 151 5.69 -1.02 12.50
CA THR A 151 4.71 0.06 12.75
C THR A 151 3.25 -0.40 12.78
N LYS A 152 3.00 -1.63 12.32
CA LYS A 152 1.69 -2.29 12.32
C LYS A 152 1.84 -3.69 12.88
N LYS A 153 0.80 -4.19 13.55
CA LYS A 153 0.84 -5.51 14.23
C LYS A 153 1.20 -6.64 13.26
N TYR A 154 0.66 -6.63 12.04
CA TYR A 154 0.99 -7.66 11.05
C TYR A 154 2.44 -7.61 10.55
N HIS A 155 3.17 -6.49 10.69
CA HIS A 155 4.60 -6.48 10.37
C HIS A 155 5.37 -7.42 11.30
N LEU A 156 4.96 -7.57 12.57
CA LEU A 156 5.58 -8.52 13.49
C LEU A 156 5.48 -9.95 12.96
N GLU A 157 4.33 -10.33 12.41
CA GLU A 157 4.11 -11.66 11.84
C GLU A 157 5.00 -11.86 10.61
N ILE A 158 5.07 -10.88 9.70
CA ILE A 158 5.95 -10.94 8.52
C ILE A 158 7.43 -11.05 8.93
N ILE A 159 7.87 -10.28 9.92
CA ILE A 159 9.26 -10.32 10.43
C ILE A 159 9.58 -11.70 11.00
N LYS A 160 8.72 -12.25 11.87
CA LYS A 160 8.93 -13.59 12.47
C LYS A 160 9.07 -14.68 11.41
N MET A 161 8.43 -14.52 10.25
CA MET A 161 8.47 -15.52 9.19
C MET A 161 9.69 -15.40 8.29
N LEU A 162 10.16 -14.18 8.02
CA LEU A 162 11.20 -13.91 7.01
C LEU A 162 12.59 -13.60 7.60
N CYS A 163 12.63 -13.01 8.79
CA CYS A 163 13.85 -12.55 9.44
C CYS A 163 13.77 -12.68 10.98
N PRO A 164 13.40 -13.86 11.53
CA PRO A 164 13.28 -14.06 12.98
C PRO A 164 14.60 -13.84 13.74
N GLU A 165 15.74 -13.93 13.05
CA GLU A 165 17.07 -13.73 13.62
C GLU A 165 17.41 -12.27 13.90
N ILE A 166 16.72 -11.31 13.27
CA ILE A 166 16.97 -9.89 13.47
C ILE A 166 16.09 -9.39 14.63
N PRO A 167 16.65 -8.71 15.64
CA PRO A 167 15.87 -8.11 16.70
C PRO A 167 14.78 -7.18 16.15
N PHE A 168 13.58 -7.24 16.74
CA PHE A 168 12.47 -6.39 16.33
C PHE A 168 11.62 -5.91 17.49
N ILE A 169 11.02 -4.74 17.32
CA ILE A 169 10.08 -4.14 18.27
C ILE A 169 8.84 -3.61 17.55
N TYR A 170 7.78 -3.32 18.32
CA TYR A 170 6.58 -2.65 17.82
C TYR A 170 6.51 -1.21 18.33
N ILE A 171 6.29 -0.26 17.43
CA ILE A 171 5.95 1.12 17.76
C ILE A 171 4.78 1.54 16.87
N ASP A 172 3.64 1.94 17.45
CA ASP A 172 2.48 2.38 16.67
C ASP A 172 2.88 3.49 15.67
N LYS A 173 2.49 3.32 14.39
CA LYS A 173 2.75 4.28 13.30
C LYS A 173 2.39 5.72 13.67
N LYS A 174 1.39 5.96 14.52
CA LYS A 174 1.00 7.31 14.98
C LYS A 174 2.11 8.04 15.74
N ASN A 175 3.08 7.31 16.29
CA ASN A 175 4.25 7.86 16.97
C ASN A 175 5.42 8.10 16.02
N ILE A 176 5.35 7.61 14.78
CA ILE A 176 6.36 7.79 13.74
C ILE A 176 5.85 8.85 12.75
N ASN A 177 6.34 10.07 12.88
CA ASN A 177 5.94 11.22 12.04
C ASN A 177 7.09 11.80 11.20
N LEU A 178 8.10 10.98 10.93
CA LEU A 178 9.25 11.31 10.12
C LEU A 178 8.90 11.26 8.62
N THR A 179 9.46 12.18 7.84
CA THR A 179 9.09 12.40 6.42
C THR A 179 10.18 12.04 5.42
N GLU A 180 11.44 12.03 5.86
CA GLU A 180 12.61 11.62 5.07
C GLU A 180 12.86 10.11 5.19
N ASN A 181 13.71 9.60 4.33
CA ASN A 181 14.07 8.19 4.28
C ASN A 181 15.20 7.81 5.24
N LYS A 182 16.03 8.77 5.64
CA LYS A 182 17.19 8.52 6.48
C LYS A 182 17.39 9.65 7.49
N TYR A 183 17.69 9.29 8.73
CA TYR A 183 18.07 10.24 9.77
C TYR A 183 19.30 9.78 10.51
N ILE A 184 20.13 10.73 10.92
CA ILE A 184 21.15 10.54 11.93
C ILE A 184 20.70 11.32 13.16
N ILE A 185 20.50 10.61 14.26
CA ILE A 185 20.03 11.18 15.53
C ILE A 185 20.81 10.53 16.66
N ASN A 186 21.61 11.33 17.36
CA ASN A 186 22.59 10.85 18.33
C ASN A 186 23.50 9.79 17.67
N ASN A 187 23.54 8.58 18.24
CA ASN A 187 24.40 7.49 17.77
C ASN A 187 23.69 6.53 16.81
N PHE A 188 22.41 6.78 16.48
CA PHE A 188 21.61 5.89 15.65
C PHE A 188 21.43 6.43 14.24
N ARG A 189 21.45 5.51 13.26
CA ARG A 189 20.96 5.78 11.91
C ARG A 189 19.58 5.15 11.76
N PHE A 190 18.58 5.98 11.50
CA PHE A 190 17.22 5.53 11.23
C PHE A 190 16.97 5.49 9.74
N PHE A 191 16.39 4.40 9.26
CA PHE A 191 15.97 4.20 7.88
C PHE A 191 14.45 4.03 7.85
N ILE A 192 13.74 4.99 7.26
CA ILE A 192 12.29 4.92 7.09
C ILE A 192 12.01 4.18 5.80
N ILE A 193 11.55 2.95 5.93
CA ILE A 193 11.29 2.06 4.79
C ILE A 193 10.00 2.50 4.12
N PHE A 194 10.21 3.27 3.05
CA PHE A 194 9.25 3.95 2.20
C PHE A 194 8.47 5.06 2.92
N CYS A 195 8.78 6.31 2.58
CA CYS A 195 8.01 7.48 3.01
C CYS A 195 6.91 7.82 2.00
N ASP A 196 5.98 8.72 2.37
CA ASP A 196 4.88 9.14 1.49
C ASP A 196 5.35 9.68 0.13
N LEU A 197 6.55 10.28 0.08
CA LEU A 197 7.14 10.78 -1.16
C LEU A 197 7.43 9.64 -2.15
N TYR A 198 7.90 8.49 -1.66
CA TYR A 198 8.15 7.31 -2.47
C TYR A 198 6.87 6.86 -3.19
N PHE A 199 5.78 6.62 -2.45
CA PHE A 199 4.51 6.15 -3.04
C PHE A 199 3.96 7.12 -4.08
N ARG A 200 4.04 8.42 -3.79
CA ARG A 200 3.60 9.47 -4.71
C ARG A 200 4.41 9.49 -6.00
N LYS A 201 5.72 9.29 -5.89
CA LYS A 201 6.60 9.21 -7.05
C LYS A 201 6.30 7.95 -7.87
N VAL A 202 6.20 6.78 -7.26
CA VAL A 202 5.90 5.52 -7.97
C VAL A 202 4.61 5.60 -8.76
N GLU A 203 3.51 6.02 -8.12
CA GLU A 203 2.24 6.14 -8.84
C GLU A 203 2.27 7.24 -9.91
N PHE A 204 3.00 8.33 -9.68
CA PHE A 204 3.19 9.36 -10.70
C PHE A 204 3.97 8.81 -11.91
N ASP A 205 5.06 8.11 -11.69
CA ASP A 205 5.91 7.56 -12.75
C ASP A 205 5.12 6.53 -13.57
N ILE A 206 4.39 5.62 -12.93
CA ILE A 206 3.53 4.63 -13.59
C ILE A 206 2.47 5.30 -14.46
N LYS A 207 1.85 6.39 -14.00
CA LYS A 207 0.77 7.07 -14.73
C LYS A 207 1.26 7.88 -15.92
N ASN A 208 2.44 8.48 -15.80
CA ASN A 208 2.94 9.44 -16.79
C ASN A 208 3.97 8.83 -17.76
N ASN A 209 4.23 7.53 -17.68
CA ASN A 209 5.08 6.80 -18.63
C ASN A 209 4.25 5.78 -19.45
N PRO A 210 4.78 5.32 -20.60
CA PRO A 210 4.19 4.20 -21.34
C PRO A 210 4.00 2.95 -20.48
N LEU A 211 3.02 2.11 -20.86
CA LEU A 211 2.82 0.79 -20.24
C LEU A 211 4.12 -0.02 -20.28
N GLY A 212 4.33 -0.85 -19.26
CA GLY A 212 5.50 -1.73 -19.11
C GLY A 212 6.78 -1.05 -18.66
N LYS A 213 6.92 0.27 -18.82
CA LYS A 213 8.16 1.00 -18.54
C LYS A 213 8.47 1.15 -17.05
N CYS A 214 7.44 1.32 -16.22
CA CYS A 214 7.57 1.49 -14.78
C CYS A 214 6.96 0.28 -14.08
N HIS A 215 7.74 -0.37 -13.23
CA HIS A 215 7.27 -1.43 -12.35
C HIS A 215 7.62 -1.10 -10.90
N TYR A 216 6.70 -1.42 -9.99
CA TYR A 216 6.82 -1.01 -8.59
C TYR A 216 8.00 -1.68 -7.87
N PHE A 217 8.33 -2.95 -8.17
CA PHE A 217 9.48 -3.63 -7.57
C PHE A 217 10.79 -2.96 -7.98
N ASN A 218 10.96 -2.66 -9.27
CA ASN A 218 12.10 -1.89 -9.76
C ASN A 218 12.14 -0.50 -9.11
N SER A 219 10.98 0.13 -8.91
CA SER A 219 10.91 1.42 -8.22
C SER A 219 11.35 1.33 -6.76
N ILE A 220 11.05 0.23 -6.06
CA ILE A 220 11.59 -0.05 -4.71
C ILE A 220 13.12 -0.14 -4.81
N LYS A 221 13.63 -1.03 -5.66
CA LYS A 221 15.05 -1.31 -5.84
C LYS A 221 15.85 -0.03 -6.13
N ASP A 222 15.38 0.78 -7.07
CA ASP A 222 16.00 2.04 -7.45
C ASP A 222 15.93 3.08 -6.33
N TYR A 223 14.85 3.08 -5.54
CA TYR A 223 14.69 4.02 -4.43
C TYR A 223 15.67 3.77 -3.27
N ILE A 224 15.95 2.51 -2.96
CA ILE A 224 16.95 2.12 -1.95
C ILE A 224 18.36 1.89 -2.56
N ASP A 225 18.44 1.94 -3.89
CA ASP A 225 19.65 1.86 -4.71
C ASP A 225 20.41 0.53 -4.45
N ILE A 226 19.71 -0.58 -4.67
CA ILE A 226 20.25 -1.94 -4.55
C ILE A 226 20.55 -2.52 -5.95
N PRO A 227 21.78 -2.98 -6.21
CA PRO A 227 22.10 -3.63 -7.47
C PRO A 227 21.49 -5.04 -7.52
N GLU A 228 21.28 -5.55 -8.73
CA GLU A 228 20.65 -6.88 -8.95
C GLU A 228 21.39 -8.02 -8.24
N ILE A 229 22.73 -7.94 -8.17
CA ILE A 229 23.60 -8.94 -7.52
C ILE A 229 23.39 -9.07 -6.01
N ASP A 230 22.82 -8.04 -5.38
CA ASP A 230 22.55 -8.02 -3.93
C ASP A 230 21.07 -8.34 -3.60
N ILE A 231 20.27 -8.67 -4.61
CA ILE A 231 18.91 -9.20 -4.42
C ILE A 231 19.01 -10.67 -4.03
N ASN A 232 18.35 -11.06 -2.95
CA ASN A 232 18.31 -12.44 -2.46
C ASN A 232 16.89 -12.77 -2.03
N LYS A 233 16.42 -14.00 -2.20
CA LYS A 233 15.08 -14.39 -1.74
C LYS A 233 15.13 -15.08 -0.37
N ARG A 234 14.65 -14.41 0.68
CA ARG A 234 14.38 -15.03 1.98
C ARG A 234 13.13 -15.90 1.90
N MET A 235 13.24 -17.12 2.41
CA MET A 235 12.14 -18.07 2.45
C MET A 235 11.31 -17.87 3.72
N ALA A 236 10.01 -17.72 3.56
CA ALA A 236 9.08 -17.64 4.67
C ALA A 236 9.02 -18.97 5.42
N SER A 237 9.20 -18.91 6.73
CA SER A 237 9.01 -20.04 7.65
C SER A 237 7.74 -19.81 8.47
N VAL A 238 6.93 -20.85 8.65
CA VAL A 238 5.75 -20.79 9.51
C VAL A 238 6.18 -21.07 10.95
N PRO A 239 5.95 -20.15 11.92
CA PRO A 239 6.19 -20.44 13.32
C PRO A 239 5.30 -21.60 13.77
N SER A 240 5.86 -22.56 14.52
CA SER A 240 5.15 -23.77 14.94
C SER A 240 3.83 -23.49 15.70
N GLY A 241 3.81 -22.43 16.51
CA GLY A 241 2.60 -21.99 17.20
C GLY A 241 1.49 -21.50 16.25
N SER A 242 1.85 -20.93 15.10
CA SER A 242 0.90 -20.41 14.12
C SER A 242 0.19 -21.52 13.35
N GLU A 243 0.88 -22.62 13.03
CA GLU A 243 0.24 -23.78 12.38
C GLU A 243 -0.79 -24.44 13.30
N LYS A 244 -0.43 -24.66 14.57
CA LYS A 244 -1.35 -25.22 15.56
C LYS A 244 -2.59 -24.32 15.75
N SER A 245 -2.37 -23.02 15.94
CA SER A 245 -3.45 -22.04 16.09
C SER A 245 -4.35 -21.97 14.84
N MET A 246 -3.77 -22.04 13.64
CA MET A 246 -4.53 -22.12 12.39
C MET A 246 -5.45 -23.36 12.36
N ILE A 247 -4.92 -24.55 12.68
CA ILE A 247 -5.70 -25.79 12.70
C ILE A 247 -6.87 -25.69 13.68
N GLU A 248 -6.62 -25.20 14.89
CA GLU A 248 -7.65 -25.02 15.92
C GLU A 248 -8.77 -24.10 15.42
N LYS A 249 -8.44 -22.94 14.87
CA LYS A 249 -9.41 -21.97 14.34
C LYS A 249 -10.19 -22.49 13.13
N VAL A 250 -9.52 -23.19 12.22
CA VAL A 250 -10.15 -23.69 11.00
C VAL A 250 -11.02 -24.91 11.28
N SER A 251 -10.69 -25.73 12.28
CA SER A 251 -11.46 -26.92 12.64
C SER A 251 -12.93 -26.62 12.96
N SER A 252 -13.21 -25.48 13.63
CA SER A 252 -14.58 -25.07 13.96
C SER A 252 -15.42 -24.66 12.75
N THR A 253 -14.79 -24.43 11.59
CA THR A 253 -15.49 -24.08 10.35
C THR A 253 -15.97 -25.31 9.58
N GLY A 254 -15.45 -26.50 9.90
CA GLY A 254 -15.71 -27.73 9.15
C GLY A 254 -15.05 -27.80 7.78
N LEU A 255 -14.04 -26.95 7.50
CA LEU A 255 -13.29 -26.97 6.25
C LEU A 255 -12.54 -28.29 6.05
N ASN A 256 -12.71 -28.91 4.88
CA ASN A 256 -11.91 -30.04 4.44
C ASN A 256 -10.50 -29.61 4.03
N LEU A 257 -9.56 -29.68 4.98
CA LEU A 257 -8.15 -29.31 4.79
C LEU A 257 -7.42 -30.09 3.68
N ASN A 258 -7.96 -31.21 3.20
CA ASN A 258 -7.37 -32.00 2.12
C ASN A 258 -7.93 -31.65 0.74
N ASN A 259 -9.03 -30.89 0.68
CA ASN A 259 -9.78 -30.65 -0.55
C ASN A 259 -10.49 -29.31 -0.53
N PHE A 260 -9.73 -28.23 -0.59
CA PHE A 260 -10.28 -26.88 -0.63
C PHE A 260 -9.48 -25.93 -1.51
N VAL A 261 -10.09 -24.80 -1.86
CA VAL A 261 -9.43 -23.62 -2.43
C VAL A 261 -9.49 -22.45 -1.46
N LEU A 262 -8.47 -21.60 -1.51
CA LEU A 262 -8.40 -20.35 -0.74
C LEU A 262 -8.73 -19.17 -1.64
N ILE A 263 -9.74 -18.38 -1.29
CA ILE A 263 -10.08 -17.13 -2.00
C ILE A 263 -9.70 -15.94 -1.10
N ALA A 264 -8.88 -15.03 -1.63
CA ALA A 264 -8.49 -13.78 -0.97
C ALA A 264 -9.02 -12.58 -1.80
N PRO A 265 -10.29 -12.18 -1.62
CA PRO A 265 -10.96 -11.25 -2.53
C PRO A 265 -10.79 -9.77 -2.15
N GLU A 266 -10.10 -9.46 -1.05
CA GLU A 266 -9.98 -8.08 -0.54
C GLU A 266 -8.63 -7.44 -0.84
N ALA A 267 -8.67 -6.18 -1.26
CA ALA A 267 -7.49 -5.34 -1.46
C ALA A 267 -7.78 -3.89 -1.04
N GLN A 268 -6.76 -3.21 -0.51
CA GLN A 268 -6.87 -1.78 -0.14
C GLN A 268 -6.75 -0.84 -1.35
N SER A 269 -5.96 -1.23 -2.37
CA SER A 269 -5.68 -0.41 -3.55
C SER A 269 -6.66 -0.66 -4.68
N CYS A 270 -6.96 -1.91 -4.99
CA CYS A 270 -7.84 -2.34 -6.07
C CYS A 270 -9.32 -2.19 -5.67
N GLU A 271 -10.18 -1.89 -6.65
CA GLU A 271 -11.63 -2.06 -6.52
C GLU A 271 -11.99 -3.53 -6.22
N LEU A 272 -13.11 -3.73 -5.54
CA LEU A 272 -13.58 -5.07 -5.19
C LEU A 272 -14.22 -5.74 -6.40
N LEU A 273 -14.18 -7.06 -6.40
CA LEU A 273 -14.90 -7.87 -7.38
C LEU A 273 -16.41 -7.74 -7.15
N PRO A 274 -17.27 -7.98 -8.15
CA PRO A 274 -18.71 -8.05 -7.91
C PRO A 274 -19.08 -9.21 -6.99
N ASN A 275 -20.04 -9.01 -6.07
CA ASN A 275 -20.52 -10.08 -5.18
C ASN A 275 -21.01 -11.30 -5.97
N GLN A 276 -21.75 -11.07 -7.07
CA GLN A 276 -22.29 -12.16 -7.89
C GLN A 276 -21.18 -13.01 -8.50
N PHE A 277 -20.08 -12.41 -8.96
CA PHE A 277 -18.93 -13.15 -9.47
C PHE A 277 -18.34 -14.09 -8.42
N LEU A 278 -18.19 -13.62 -7.18
CA LEU A 278 -17.71 -14.46 -6.08
C LEU A 278 -18.71 -15.57 -5.73
N ILE A 279 -20.01 -15.26 -5.68
CA ILE A 279 -21.06 -16.25 -5.44
C ILE A 279 -20.99 -17.38 -6.48
N ASP A 280 -20.94 -17.02 -7.76
CA ASP A 280 -20.89 -17.98 -8.87
C ASP A 280 -19.60 -18.81 -8.84
N LEU A 281 -18.46 -18.20 -8.46
CA LEU A 281 -17.18 -18.90 -8.30
C LEU A 281 -17.22 -19.91 -7.15
N VAL A 282 -17.76 -19.52 -6.00
CA VAL A 282 -17.89 -20.43 -4.84
C VAL A 282 -18.83 -21.60 -5.17
N ASP A 283 -19.99 -21.32 -5.75
CA ASP A 283 -20.94 -22.34 -6.21
C ASP A 283 -20.30 -23.30 -7.23
N GLY A 284 -19.47 -22.77 -8.13
CA GLY A 284 -18.72 -23.57 -9.10
C GLY A 284 -17.80 -24.60 -8.44
N TYR A 285 -17.06 -24.20 -7.40
CA TYR A 285 -16.19 -25.13 -6.65
C TYR A 285 -16.99 -26.14 -5.85
N HIS A 286 -18.11 -25.74 -5.24
CA HIS A 286 -19.01 -26.66 -4.54
C HIS A 286 -19.59 -27.73 -5.48
N LYS A 287 -20.02 -27.35 -6.69
CA LYS A 287 -20.46 -28.30 -7.72
C LYS A 287 -19.35 -29.26 -8.16
N ALA A 288 -18.10 -28.83 -8.08
CA ALA A 288 -16.92 -29.66 -8.31
C ALA A 288 -16.49 -30.49 -7.08
N GLY A 289 -17.24 -30.43 -5.98
CA GLY A 289 -16.94 -31.15 -4.74
C GLY A 289 -15.69 -30.65 -4.01
N VAL A 290 -15.37 -29.36 -4.13
CA VAL A 290 -14.22 -28.72 -3.49
C VAL A 290 -14.71 -27.67 -2.49
N ASP A 291 -14.20 -27.72 -1.26
CA ASP A 291 -14.54 -26.71 -0.24
C ASP A 291 -13.92 -25.35 -0.56
N VAL A 292 -14.55 -24.28 -0.08
CA VAL A 292 -14.06 -22.92 -0.28
C VAL A 292 -13.82 -22.23 1.06
N PHE A 293 -12.57 -21.83 1.29
CA PHE A 293 -12.24 -20.89 2.36
C PHE A 293 -12.09 -19.48 1.79
N VAL A 294 -12.89 -18.52 2.26
CA VAL A 294 -12.79 -17.12 1.86
C VAL A 294 -12.15 -16.31 2.98
N ASN A 295 -10.97 -15.76 2.71
CA ASN A 295 -10.24 -14.89 3.63
C ASN A 295 -10.83 -13.48 3.62
N LEU A 296 -11.89 -13.27 4.40
CA LEU A 296 -12.52 -11.98 4.64
C LEU A 296 -12.02 -11.37 5.96
N VAL A 297 -11.60 -10.11 5.92
CA VAL A 297 -11.17 -9.33 7.08
C VAL A 297 -12.22 -8.28 7.46
N GLY A 298 -13.10 -7.89 6.54
CA GLY A 298 -14.21 -6.97 6.81
C GLY A 298 -15.51 -7.34 6.10
N ASP A 299 -16.55 -6.54 6.34
CA ASP A 299 -17.92 -6.79 5.87
C ASP A 299 -18.18 -6.19 4.46
N ASN A 300 -17.17 -6.17 3.60
CA ASN A 300 -17.28 -5.50 2.30
C ASN A 300 -18.04 -6.31 1.24
N TYR A 301 -18.26 -7.60 1.49
CA TYR A 301 -18.91 -8.52 0.58
C TYR A 301 -20.19 -9.08 1.22
N ASP A 302 -21.28 -9.08 0.46
CA ASP A 302 -22.48 -9.84 0.80
C ASP A 302 -22.49 -11.13 -0.02
N LEU A 303 -22.11 -12.22 0.65
CA LEU A 303 -22.08 -13.57 0.11
C LEU A 303 -23.14 -14.47 0.76
N SER A 304 -24.21 -13.88 1.31
CA SER A 304 -25.29 -14.60 2.03
C SER A 304 -25.99 -15.69 1.21
N ARG A 305 -25.83 -15.68 -0.12
CA ARG A 305 -26.47 -16.62 -1.05
C ARG A 305 -25.68 -17.90 -1.29
N VAL A 306 -24.47 -18.01 -0.75
CA VAL A 306 -23.62 -19.17 -0.92
C VAL A 306 -22.98 -19.55 0.41
N GLU A 307 -22.81 -20.84 0.65
CA GLU A 307 -22.05 -21.31 1.80
C GLU A 307 -20.55 -21.14 1.53
N PHE A 308 -19.78 -20.70 2.51
CA PHE A 308 -18.33 -20.72 2.45
C PHE A 308 -17.76 -20.77 3.86
N LYS A 309 -16.53 -21.25 4.00
CA LYS A 309 -15.84 -21.28 5.28
C LYS A 309 -15.01 -20.01 5.45
N ASN A 310 -15.03 -19.44 6.64
CA ASN A 310 -14.18 -18.31 7.00
C ASN A 310 -13.87 -18.34 8.49
N CYS A 311 -12.75 -17.73 8.87
CA CYS A 311 -12.46 -17.35 10.25
C CYS A 311 -11.34 -16.31 10.23
N PHE A 312 -11.16 -15.58 11.33
CA PHE A 312 -10.03 -14.66 11.45
C PHE A 312 -8.71 -15.41 11.56
N LEU A 313 -7.79 -15.15 10.63
CA LEU A 313 -6.44 -15.71 10.61
C LEU A 313 -5.40 -14.58 10.54
N THR A 314 -4.30 -14.72 11.28
CA THR A 314 -3.13 -13.85 11.14
C THR A 314 -2.36 -14.15 9.84
N TYR A 315 -1.39 -13.31 9.48
CA TYR A 315 -0.56 -13.54 8.28
C TYR A 315 0.09 -14.93 8.27
N SER A 316 0.68 -15.34 9.40
CA SER A 316 1.32 -16.66 9.51
C SER A 316 0.31 -17.80 9.43
N GLU A 317 -0.88 -17.62 9.99
CA GLU A 317 -1.94 -18.63 9.94
C GLU A 317 -2.54 -18.76 8.54
N VAL A 318 -2.81 -17.65 7.84
CA VAL A 318 -3.28 -17.69 6.43
C VAL A 318 -2.23 -18.36 5.54
N PHE A 319 -0.95 -18.09 5.74
CA PHE A 319 0.12 -18.74 4.98
C PHE A 319 0.14 -20.25 5.22
N ALA A 320 0.05 -20.68 6.48
CA ALA A 320 -0.01 -22.09 6.85
C ALA A 320 -1.23 -22.79 6.25
N LEU A 321 -2.39 -22.14 6.25
CA LEU A 321 -3.59 -22.66 5.60
C LEU A 321 -3.39 -22.75 4.08
N ALA A 322 -2.89 -21.68 3.46
CA ALA A 322 -2.70 -21.60 2.02
C ALA A 322 -1.79 -22.72 1.48
N GLN A 323 -0.75 -23.14 2.22
CA GLN A 323 0.11 -24.28 1.86
C GLN A 323 -0.64 -25.61 1.67
N ARG A 324 -1.86 -25.73 2.22
CA ARG A 324 -2.70 -26.93 2.12
C ARG A 324 -3.78 -26.81 1.05
N ALA A 325 -3.99 -25.62 0.50
CA ALA A 325 -5.00 -25.39 -0.51
C ALA A 325 -4.61 -26.09 -1.83
N LYS A 326 -5.61 -26.52 -2.60
CA LYS A 326 -5.39 -27.00 -3.97
C LYS A 326 -4.97 -25.86 -4.91
N LYS A 327 -5.47 -24.66 -4.62
CA LYS A 327 -5.32 -23.46 -5.43
C LYS A 327 -5.67 -22.23 -4.61
N ILE A 328 -5.07 -21.10 -4.95
CA ILE A 328 -5.37 -19.78 -4.39
C ILE A 328 -5.97 -18.91 -5.50
N ILE A 329 -7.02 -18.17 -5.19
CA ILE A 329 -7.59 -17.15 -6.07
C ILE A 329 -7.53 -15.83 -5.32
N SER A 330 -6.82 -14.84 -5.84
CA SER A 330 -6.58 -13.59 -5.11
C SER A 330 -6.89 -12.39 -5.97
N LEU A 331 -7.64 -11.43 -5.42
CA LEU A 331 -7.56 -10.06 -5.91
C LEU A 331 -6.15 -9.52 -5.62
N ARG A 332 -5.56 -8.81 -6.57
CA ARG A 332 -4.18 -8.30 -6.43
C ARG A 332 -4.03 -7.45 -5.16
N SER A 333 -3.21 -7.94 -4.23
CA SER A 333 -2.96 -7.29 -2.94
C SER A 333 -1.55 -7.60 -2.42
N GLY A 334 -1.15 -6.94 -1.34
CA GLY A 334 0.09 -7.28 -0.64
C GLY A 334 0.05 -8.65 0.05
N LEU A 335 -1.12 -9.27 0.23
CA LEU A 335 -1.22 -10.66 0.68
C LEU A 335 -0.89 -11.63 -0.46
N THR A 336 -1.29 -11.31 -1.70
CA THR A 336 -0.99 -12.11 -2.90
C THR A 336 0.50 -12.38 -3.03
N GLU A 337 1.32 -11.33 -2.90
CA GLU A 337 2.78 -11.43 -3.02
C GLU A 337 3.38 -12.39 -2.00
N PHE A 338 2.84 -12.35 -0.78
CA PHE A 338 3.27 -13.20 0.30
C PHE A 338 2.90 -14.66 0.06
N LEU A 339 1.68 -14.91 -0.45
CA LEU A 339 1.18 -16.25 -0.74
C LEU A 339 1.91 -16.94 -1.89
N LEU A 340 2.63 -16.21 -2.76
CA LEU A 340 3.46 -16.80 -3.81
C LEU A 340 4.53 -17.76 -3.26
N GLN A 341 4.99 -17.58 -2.02
CA GLN A 341 5.99 -18.48 -1.44
C GLN A 341 5.41 -19.82 -0.97
N THR A 342 4.08 -19.99 -0.96
CA THR A 342 3.45 -21.28 -0.61
C THR A 342 3.70 -22.35 -1.66
N ASN A 343 4.12 -21.96 -2.88
CA ASN A 343 4.21 -22.81 -4.07
C ASN A 343 2.89 -23.48 -4.49
N VAL A 344 1.76 -23.01 -3.96
CA VAL A 344 0.43 -23.43 -4.39
C VAL A 344 0.05 -22.63 -5.64
N PRO A 345 -0.58 -23.25 -6.66
CA PRO A 345 -1.05 -22.53 -7.84
C PRO A 345 -1.93 -21.34 -7.48
N ILE A 346 -1.64 -20.16 -8.02
CA ILE A 346 -2.37 -18.93 -7.72
C ILE A 346 -2.90 -18.25 -8.98
N ASP A 347 -4.20 -17.97 -9.01
CA ASP A 347 -4.81 -17.09 -10.00
C ASP A 347 -4.98 -15.70 -9.39
N ILE A 348 -4.47 -14.69 -10.09
CA ILE A 348 -4.42 -13.31 -9.62
C ILE A 348 -5.30 -12.44 -10.50
N LEU A 349 -6.28 -11.80 -9.88
CA LEU A 349 -7.24 -10.93 -10.54
C LEU A 349 -6.82 -9.47 -10.36
N TYR A 350 -6.74 -8.75 -11.46
CA TYR A 350 -6.42 -7.32 -11.53
C TYR A 350 -7.66 -6.51 -11.88
N THR A 351 -7.97 -5.52 -11.05
CA THR A 351 -9.00 -4.50 -11.32
C THR A 351 -8.35 -3.12 -11.30
N LYS A 352 -9.08 -2.08 -11.71
CA LYS A 352 -8.63 -0.70 -11.49
C LYS A 352 -8.41 -0.37 -10.02
N PHE A 353 -7.55 0.62 -9.76
CA PHE A 353 -7.36 1.16 -8.42
C PHE A 353 -8.54 2.04 -8.01
N ARG A 354 -8.93 1.95 -6.74
CA ARG A 354 -9.92 2.82 -6.11
C ARG A 354 -9.44 4.28 -6.19
N VAL A 355 -10.38 5.19 -6.42
CA VAL A 355 -10.12 6.63 -6.34
C VAL A 355 -9.76 7.00 -4.90
N ARG A 356 -8.55 7.52 -4.69
CA ARG A 356 -8.04 7.96 -3.38
C ARG A 356 -7.76 9.47 -3.41
N PRO A 357 -7.84 10.22 -2.29
CA PRO A 357 -7.73 11.69 -2.29
C PRO A 357 -6.46 12.27 -2.95
N VAL A 358 -5.38 11.49 -2.98
CA VAL A 358 -4.07 11.87 -3.55
C VAL A 358 -3.83 11.21 -4.90
N PHE A 359 -4.43 10.05 -5.13
CA PHE A 359 -4.17 9.17 -6.26
C PHE A 359 -5.44 9.05 -7.07
N LYS A 360 -5.40 9.57 -8.30
CA LYS A 360 -6.47 9.35 -9.28
C LYS A 360 -6.68 7.83 -9.50
N ASP A 361 -7.74 7.48 -10.20
CA ASP A 361 -7.87 6.15 -10.81
C ASP A 361 -6.61 5.74 -11.60
N MET A 362 -6.40 4.44 -11.68
CA MET A 362 -5.46 3.76 -12.56
C MET A 362 -6.24 2.58 -13.12
N ASP A 363 -6.38 2.51 -14.44
CA ASP A 363 -7.09 1.43 -15.12
C ASP A 363 -6.41 0.06 -14.87
N SER A 364 -7.19 -1.00 -15.03
CA SER A 364 -6.77 -2.38 -14.78
C SER A 364 -5.54 -2.81 -15.58
N GLU A 365 -5.43 -2.41 -16.85
CA GLU A 365 -4.29 -2.73 -17.73
C GLU A 365 -3.00 -2.12 -17.18
N ARG A 366 -3.05 -0.85 -16.77
CA ARG A 366 -1.91 -0.16 -16.17
C ARG A 366 -1.56 -0.70 -14.79
N VAL A 367 -2.55 -1.07 -13.98
CA VAL A 367 -2.31 -1.75 -12.70
C VAL A 367 -1.60 -3.07 -12.94
N MET A 368 -2.09 -3.91 -13.85
CA MET A 368 -1.46 -5.19 -14.18
C MET A 368 -0.04 -5.01 -14.73
N SER A 369 0.17 -4.07 -15.64
CA SER A 369 1.49 -3.79 -16.21
C SER A 369 2.54 -3.34 -15.19
N ALA A 370 2.11 -2.56 -14.19
CA ALA A 370 2.99 -1.92 -13.22
C ALA A 370 3.14 -2.70 -11.90
N PHE A 371 2.18 -3.57 -11.57
CA PHE A 371 2.13 -4.36 -10.34
C PHE A 371 2.02 -5.88 -10.60
N GLY A 372 2.19 -6.30 -11.85
CA GLY A 372 2.30 -7.69 -12.29
C GLY A 372 3.37 -8.44 -11.53
N ILE A 373 3.05 -9.66 -11.10
CA ILE A 373 3.95 -10.53 -10.36
C ILE A 373 5.06 -11.06 -11.26
N GLU A 374 4.83 -11.18 -12.57
CA GLU A 374 5.80 -11.67 -13.57
C GLU A 374 7.17 -10.97 -13.50
N LYS A 375 7.23 -9.70 -13.08
CA LYS A 375 8.47 -8.92 -13.03
C LYS A 375 9.16 -8.94 -11.66
N ILE A 376 8.64 -9.71 -10.70
CA ILE A 376 9.27 -9.92 -9.39
C ILE A 376 10.32 -11.03 -9.54
N PRO A 377 11.53 -10.88 -8.99
CA PRO A 377 12.58 -11.88 -9.14
C PRO A 377 12.23 -13.18 -8.40
N TYR A 378 12.79 -14.29 -8.89
CA TYR A 378 12.68 -15.63 -8.29
C TYR A 378 11.24 -16.14 -8.11
N ILE A 379 10.32 -15.73 -8.99
CA ILE A 379 8.97 -16.29 -9.07
C ILE A 379 8.97 -17.46 -10.05
N ASN A 380 8.25 -18.52 -9.71
CA ASN A 380 7.99 -19.63 -10.62
C ASN A 380 6.78 -19.28 -11.51
N GLU A 381 7.04 -18.94 -12.77
CA GLU A 381 6.02 -18.58 -13.77
C GLU A 381 4.98 -19.68 -14.02
N LYS A 382 5.31 -20.94 -13.71
CA LYS A 382 4.37 -22.06 -13.86
C LYS A 382 3.31 -22.10 -12.75
N ASN A 383 3.54 -21.39 -11.64
CA ASN A 383 2.70 -21.47 -10.44
C ASN A 383 1.69 -20.33 -10.33
N PHE A 384 1.64 -19.39 -11.28
CA PHE A 384 0.64 -18.33 -11.25
C PHE A 384 0.05 -18.01 -12.62
N ARG A 385 -1.16 -17.44 -12.62
CA ARG A 385 -1.78 -16.82 -13.80
C ARG A 385 -2.33 -15.45 -13.41
N GLU A 386 -2.21 -14.49 -14.30
CA GLU A 386 -2.68 -13.12 -14.08
C GLU A 386 -3.79 -12.79 -15.06
N PHE A 387 -4.90 -12.26 -14.54
CA PHE A 387 -6.06 -11.93 -15.34
C PHE A 387 -6.42 -10.46 -15.14
N ASN A 388 -6.57 -9.74 -16.25
CA ASN A 388 -7.23 -8.45 -16.23
C ASN A 388 -8.75 -8.67 -16.17
N PHE A 389 -9.34 -8.44 -14.99
CA PHE A 389 -10.76 -8.71 -14.74
C PHE A 389 -11.68 -7.90 -15.65
N GLU A 390 -11.29 -6.68 -16.05
CA GLU A 390 -12.12 -5.81 -16.90
C GLU A 390 -12.11 -6.21 -18.37
N GLN A 391 -11.19 -7.11 -18.78
CA GLN A 391 -11.04 -7.57 -20.16
C GLN A 391 -11.54 -9.01 -20.37
N CYS A 392 -11.95 -9.71 -19.32
CA CYS A 392 -12.46 -11.07 -19.39
C CYS A 392 -14.00 -11.09 -19.32
N ASP A 393 -14.64 -11.98 -20.08
CA ASP A 393 -16.02 -12.35 -19.78
C ASP A 393 -16.07 -13.09 -18.44
N SER A 394 -17.08 -12.78 -17.61
CA SER A 394 -17.15 -13.33 -16.26
C SER A 394 -17.37 -14.84 -16.25
N SER A 395 -18.14 -15.39 -17.18
CA SER A 395 -18.44 -16.83 -17.25
C SER A 395 -17.25 -17.64 -17.76
N GLU A 396 -16.53 -17.10 -18.75
CA GLU A 396 -15.28 -17.68 -19.26
C GLU A 396 -14.21 -17.65 -18.17
N LEU A 397 -14.05 -16.53 -17.47
CA LEU A 397 -13.09 -16.40 -16.37
C LEU A 397 -13.40 -17.40 -15.25
N ILE A 398 -14.66 -17.53 -14.81
CA ILE A 398 -15.03 -18.53 -13.79
C ILE A 398 -14.64 -19.93 -14.26
N SER A 399 -14.95 -20.29 -15.50
CA SER A 399 -14.60 -21.60 -16.07
C SER A 399 -13.08 -21.85 -16.03
N GLU A 400 -12.28 -20.83 -16.36
CA GLU A 400 -10.82 -20.89 -16.26
C GLU A 400 -10.31 -21.01 -14.82
N LEU A 401 -10.94 -20.33 -13.86
CA LEU A 401 -10.57 -20.41 -12.44
C LEU A 401 -10.91 -21.79 -11.85
N LEU A 402 -12.01 -22.41 -12.27
CA LEU A 402 -12.42 -23.75 -11.82
C LEU A 402 -11.50 -24.88 -12.31
N ASN A 403 -10.66 -24.63 -13.32
CA ASN A 403 -9.66 -25.61 -13.76
C ASN A 403 -8.55 -25.79 -12.69
N VAL A 404 -8.65 -26.87 -11.91
CA VAL A 404 -7.68 -27.24 -10.85
C VAL A 404 -6.52 -28.10 -11.41
N SER A 405 -6.68 -28.69 -12.59
CA SER A 405 -5.84 -29.78 -13.11
C SER A 405 -4.44 -29.39 -13.60
N ARG A 406 -4.12 -28.10 -13.79
CA ARG A 406 -2.81 -27.69 -14.35
C ARG A 406 -1.70 -27.50 -13.32
N GLY A 407 -1.98 -27.64 -12.02
CA GLY A 407 -1.02 -27.30 -10.96
C GLY A 407 -0.23 -28.45 -10.34
N LYS A 408 -0.66 -29.72 -10.52
CA LYS A 408 -0.04 -30.88 -9.84
C LYS A 408 0.89 -31.73 -10.72
N ASP A 409 0.81 -31.62 -12.04
CA ASP A 409 1.56 -32.52 -12.94
C ASP A 409 3.04 -32.13 -13.15
N ILE A 410 3.57 -31.14 -12.42
CA ILE A 410 4.95 -30.64 -12.61
C ILE A 410 5.81 -30.77 -11.34
N ALA A 411 5.24 -31.22 -10.21
CA ALA A 411 6.02 -31.49 -9.00
C ALA A 411 6.69 -32.88 -8.99
N ALA A 412 6.49 -33.67 -10.04
CA ALA A 412 7.11 -34.98 -10.25
C ALA A 412 7.89 -35.00 -11.57
N SER A 413 8.87 -34.10 -11.72
CA SER A 413 9.94 -34.20 -12.72
C SER A 413 11.16 -33.41 -12.28
#